data_AF-R5APA9-F1
#
_entry.id   AF-R5APA9-F1
#
_cell.length_a   1.000
_cell.length_b   1.000
_cell.length_c   1.000
_cell.angle_alpha   90.00
_cell.angle_beta   90.00
_cell.angle_gamma   90.00
#
_symmetry.space_group_name_H-M   'P 1'
#
loop_
_entity.id
_entity.type
_entity.pdbx_description
1 polymer ?
#
loop_
_entity_poly.entity_id
_entity_poly.type
_entity_poly.pdbx_seq_one_letter_code
_entity_poly.pdbx_strand_id
1 'polypeptide(L)'
;MKLSFGFGNGVQEVELPSRNLIGELHANDVPIGLRGEAEVVRALRDPIGSQRLRDIVRPGETVAIVTSDLTRPMPTALVMPALLDELYAGGVRPEDITLVFALGCHRPQTEAERKKLAGERAFREIRCVDSDPTDCISYGLTSRGTPVDITRAVAEADRRICLGNIEYHYFAGYSGGAKAIMPGVSTREAIQANHSRMVLPECCAGALETNPLRLDIEEAGAMLGIDFILNVVLSEHKEVLRAVAGDPVKAHRVGCAFLDSLYRKELTEPADIVIVSQGGAPKDLNLYQTQKALDNAKHAVRDGGVIILIGSCREGLGEETFEEWMTTAPTPESLIERIQKEFRLGGHKAAAIAMVLERAEVDLVSDLDDDFVRSLFLVPQPSAQAALEHAFQKLGPDARVLSMPYGGATLPTIIKNLNKETE
;
A
#
# COMPACT_ATOMS: atom_id res chain seq x y z
N MET A 1 -27.85 -16.74 6.58
CA MET A 1 -26.49 -17.25 6.32
C MET A 1 -25.53 -16.66 7.33
N LYS A 2 -24.37 -17.28 7.54
CA LYS A 2 -23.38 -16.87 8.55
C LYS A 2 -22.07 -16.50 7.87
N LEU A 3 -21.49 -15.36 8.25
CA LEU A 3 -20.19 -14.86 7.78
C LEU A 3 -19.22 -14.76 8.95
N SER A 4 -17.92 -14.89 8.68
CA SER A 4 -16.86 -14.86 9.69
C SER A 4 -15.75 -13.91 9.28
N PHE A 5 -15.30 -13.07 10.21
CA PHE A 5 -14.29 -12.05 10.03
C PHE A 5 -13.19 -12.21 11.07
N GLY A 6 -11.92 -12.12 10.66
CA GLY A 6 -10.81 -12.17 11.63
C GLY A 6 -10.87 -10.99 12.61
N PHE A 7 -10.60 -11.27 13.89
CA PHE A 7 -10.58 -10.30 14.98
C PHE A 7 -9.55 -10.72 16.04
N GLY A 8 -8.40 -10.06 16.08
CA GLY A 8 -7.25 -10.51 16.84
C GLY A 8 -6.88 -11.95 16.47
N ASN A 9 -6.71 -12.82 17.46
CA ASN A 9 -6.48 -14.27 17.24
C ASN A 9 -7.77 -15.09 17.12
N GLY A 10 -8.94 -14.44 17.10
CA GLY A 10 -10.26 -15.06 17.01
C GLY A 10 -11.03 -14.58 15.79
N VAL A 11 -12.35 -14.69 15.87
CA VAL A 11 -13.28 -14.26 14.82
C VAL A 11 -14.45 -13.49 15.40
N GLN A 12 -15.00 -12.58 14.60
CA GLN A 12 -16.34 -12.03 14.78
C GLN A 12 -17.26 -12.67 13.74
N GLU A 13 -18.44 -13.08 14.19
CA GLU A 13 -19.42 -13.74 13.33
C GLU A 13 -20.66 -12.86 13.20
N VAL A 14 -21.30 -12.93 12.03
CA VAL A 14 -22.54 -12.20 11.76
C VAL A 14 -23.51 -13.10 10.99
N GLU A 15 -24.77 -13.05 11.39
CA GLU A 15 -25.87 -13.74 10.74
C GLU A 15 -26.80 -12.72 10.06
N LEU A 16 -27.07 -12.95 8.79
CA LEU A 16 -27.93 -12.10 7.98
C LEU A 16 -28.81 -12.92 7.02
N PRO A 17 -29.98 -12.40 6.62
CA PRO A 17 -30.78 -13.04 5.59
C PRO A 17 -30.01 -13.06 4.27
N SER A 18 -30.02 -14.20 3.58
CA SER A 18 -29.26 -14.36 2.33
C SER A 18 -29.69 -13.38 1.24
N ARG A 19 -30.92 -12.83 1.31
CA ARG A 19 -31.42 -11.80 0.38
C ARG A 19 -30.68 -10.46 0.48
N ASN A 20 -30.05 -10.18 1.62
CA ASN A 20 -29.34 -8.92 1.84
C ASN A 20 -27.90 -8.98 1.33
N LEU A 21 -27.26 -10.16 1.29
CA LEU A 21 -25.87 -10.27 0.85
C LEU A 21 -25.76 -10.19 -0.67
N ILE A 22 -25.09 -9.16 -1.18
CA ILE A 22 -24.84 -8.98 -2.62
C ILE A 22 -23.51 -9.57 -3.08
N GLY A 23 -22.60 -9.88 -2.15
CA GLY A 23 -21.33 -10.54 -2.47
C GLY A 23 -20.40 -10.66 -1.26
N GLU A 24 -19.44 -11.58 -1.39
CA GLU A 24 -18.34 -11.78 -0.45
C GLU A 24 -17.02 -11.72 -1.23
N LEU A 25 -16.17 -10.76 -0.89
CA LEU A 25 -14.97 -10.42 -1.65
C LEU A 25 -13.73 -11.15 -1.10
N HIS A 26 -13.30 -12.19 -1.81
CA HIS A 26 -12.04 -12.94 -1.60
C HIS A 26 -11.04 -12.72 -2.73
N ALA A 27 -9.85 -13.32 -2.74
CA ALA A 27 -9.03 -13.35 -3.96
C ALA A 27 -9.81 -14.01 -5.13
N ASN A 28 -9.55 -13.58 -6.37
CA ASN A 28 -10.00 -14.29 -7.57
C ASN A 28 -9.15 -15.55 -7.81
N ASP A 29 -9.74 -16.55 -8.43
CA ASP A 29 -9.00 -17.71 -8.92
C ASP A 29 -8.20 -17.32 -10.18
N VAL A 30 -6.90 -17.10 -10.00
CA VAL A 30 -5.96 -16.77 -11.09
C VAL A 30 -4.98 -17.93 -11.30
N PRO A 31 -4.73 -18.38 -12.54
CA PRO A 31 -3.72 -19.40 -12.81
C PRO A 31 -2.32 -18.92 -12.39
N ILE A 32 -1.72 -19.62 -11.41
CA ILE A 32 -0.35 -19.36 -10.94
C ILE A 32 0.58 -20.44 -11.48
N GLY A 33 1.57 -20.04 -12.29
CA GLY A 33 2.57 -20.95 -12.86
C GLY A 33 3.73 -21.22 -11.90
N LEU A 34 4.69 -20.29 -11.86
CA LEU A 34 5.83 -20.34 -10.93
C LEU A 34 5.53 -19.53 -9.67
N ARG A 35 6.26 -19.83 -8.60
CA ARG A 35 6.19 -19.14 -7.30
C ARG A 35 7.58 -18.92 -6.73
N GLY A 36 7.69 -18.02 -5.75
CA GLY A 36 8.92 -17.84 -4.98
C GLY A 36 10.12 -17.50 -5.85
N GLU A 37 11.26 -18.12 -5.55
CA GLU A 37 12.53 -17.90 -6.23
C GLU A 37 12.48 -18.22 -7.73
N ALA A 38 11.79 -19.30 -8.13
CA ALA A 38 11.69 -19.70 -9.53
C ALA A 38 11.02 -18.62 -10.39
N GLU A 39 10.00 -17.94 -9.84
CA GLU A 39 9.31 -16.85 -10.49
C GLU A 39 10.19 -15.58 -10.59
N VAL A 40 11.00 -15.30 -9.57
CA VAL A 40 11.98 -14.20 -9.60
C VAL A 40 13.03 -14.42 -10.68
N VAL A 41 13.60 -15.63 -10.75
CA VAL A 41 14.58 -16.00 -11.79
C VAL A 41 13.96 -15.91 -13.19
N ARG A 42 12.70 -16.31 -13.37
CA ARG A 42 11.98 -16.14 -14.63
C ARG A 42 11.89 -14.65 -15.01
N ALA A 43 11.45 -13.79 -14.09
CA ALA A 43 11.29 -12.37 -14.36
C ALA A 43 12.60 -11.69 -14.78
N LEU A 44 13.73 -12.03 -14.14
CA LEU A 44 15.05 -11.51 -14.50
C LEU A 44 15.54 -11.97 -15.89
N ARG A 45 15.19 -13.20 -16.29
CA ARG A 45 15.57 -13.77 -17.61
C ARG A 45 14.76 -13.19 -18.78
N ASP A 46 13.55 -12.72 -18.51
CA ASP A 46 12.62 -12.19 -19.51
C ASP A 46 12.05 -10.83 -19.04
N PRO A 47 12.89 -9.78 -19.06
CA PRO A 47 12.51 -8.46 -18.58
C PRO A 47 11.51 -7.79 -19.54
N ILE A 48 10.59 -7.03 -18.96
CA ILE A 48 9.53 -6.34 -19.66
C ILE A 48 10.01 -4.96 -20.08
N GLY A 49 10.05 -4.72 -21.39
CA GLY A 49 10.31 -3.39 -21.94
C GLY A 49 11.75 -2.88 -21.78
N SER A 50 12.70 -3.73 -21.37
CA SER A 50 14.12 -3.41 -21.23
C SER A 50 15.00 -4.57 -21.70
N GLN A 51 16.32 -4.34 -21.77
CA GLN A 51 17.30 -5.42 -21.86
C GLN A 51 17.43 -6.17 -20.52
N ARG A 52 18.13 -7.30 -20.51
CA ARG A 52 18.46 -8.00 -19.25
C ARG A 52 19.40 -7.16 -18.41
N LEU A 53 19.31 -7.31 -17.10
CA LEU A 53 20.10 -6.51 -16.19
C LEU A 53 21.61 -6.66 -16.45
N ARG A 54 22.08 -7.88 -16.71
CA ARG A 54 23.49 -8.16 -17.09
C ARG A 54 23.97 -7.44 -18.35
N ASP A 55 23.04 -7.04 -19.23
CA ASP A 55 23.34 -6.35 -20.49
C ASP A 55 23.22 -4.82 -20.35
N ILE A 56 22.56 -4.33 -19.29
CA ILE A 56 22.40 -2.91 -18.96
C ILE A 56 23.65 -2.39 -18.24
N VAL A 57 24.13 -3.15 -17.26
CA VAL A 57 25.27 -2.76 -16.41
C VAL A 57 26.60 -3.01 -17.11
N ARG A 58 27.65 -2.30 -16.68
CA ARG A 58 29.01 -2.43 -17.22
C ARG A 58 30.07 -2.58 -16.12
N PRO A 59 31.20 -3.23 -16.40
CA PRO A 59 32.33 -3.26 -15.48
C PRO A 59 32.79 -1.84 -15.08
N GLY A 60 32.97 -1.61 -13.78
CA GLY A 60 33.40 -0.33 -13.22
C GLY A 60 32.28 0.68 -12.93
N GLU A 61 31.02 0.38 -13.30
CA GLU A 61 29.86 1.17 -12.87
C GLU A 61 29.50 0.89 -11.42
N THR A 62 29.08 1.94 -10.71
CA THR A 62 28.49 1.85 -9.37
C THR A 62 26.98 1.60 -9.46
N VAL A 63 26.46 0.71 -8.61
CA VAL A 63 25.06 0.29 -8.65
C VAL A 63 24.39 0.54 -7.30
N ALA A 64 23.33 1.34 -7.30
CA ALA A 64 22.43 1.48 -6.17
C ALA A 64 21.20 0.57 -6.36
N ILE A 65 21.02 -0.37 -5.44
CA ILE A 65 19.83 -1.20 -5.33
C ILE A 65 18.97 -0.60 -4.22
N VAL A 66 17.80 -0.07 -4.55
CA VAL A 66 16.88 0.50 -3.58
C VAL A 66 15.83 -0.55 -3.21
N THR A 67 15.67 -0.86 -1.93
CA THR A 67 14.65 -1.83 -1.47
C THR A 67 13.82 -1.27 -0.32
N SER A 68 12.65 -1.87 -0.07
CA SER A 68 11.78 -1.45 1.02
C SER A 68 12.38 -1.75 2.40
N ASP A 69 12.00 -0.96 3.39
CA ASP A 69 12.33 -1.17 4.79
C ASP A 69 11.50 -2.29 5.45
N LEU A 70 11.69 -2.48 6.76
CA LEU A 70 11.01 -3.52 7.55
C LEU A 70 9.47 -3.42 7.57
N THR A 71 8.91 -2.25 7.24
CA THR A 71 7.45 -2.02 7.31
C THR A 71 6.72 -2.55 6.08
N ARG A 72 7.45 -3.09 5.10
CA ARG A 72 6.91 -3.63 3.86
C ARG A 72 7.22 -5.12 3.75
N PRO A 73 6.33 -5.91 3.13
CA PRO A 73 6.52 -7.34 3.00
C PRO A 73 7.44 -7.73 1.83
N MET A 74 8.23 -6.80 1.28
CA MET A 74 9.19 -7.11 0.21
C MET A 74 10.17 -8.20 0.70
N PRO A 75 10.18 -9.40 0.08
CA PRO A 75 11.09 -10.49 0.45
C PRO A 75 12.51 -10.29 -0.12
N THR A 76 13.21 -9.26 0.34
CA THR A 76 14.50 -8.83 -0.23
C THR A 76 15.52 -9.97 -0.20
N ALA A 77 15.64 -10.67 0.93
CA ALA A 77 16.54 -11.81 1.10
C ALA A 77 16.29 -12.95 0.09
N LEU A 78 15.07 -13.13 -0.41
CA LEU A 78 14.72 -14.13 -1.42
C LEU A 78 15.10 -13.65 -2.83
N VAL A 79 14.95 -12.35 -3.09
CA VAL A 79 15.15 -11.74 -4.41
C VAL A 79 16.62 -11.46 -4.71
N MET A 80 17.38 -11.05 -3.69
CA MET A 80 18.76 -10.57 -3.83
C MET A 80 19.73 -11.59 -4.44
N PRO A 81 19.71 -12.89 -4.10
CA PRO A 81 20.65 -13.85 -4.70
C PRO A 81 20.61 -13.87 -6.23
N ALA A 82 19.41 -13.97 -6.83
CA ALA A 82 19.26 -13.99 -8.28
C ALA A 82 19.60 -12.64 -8.93
N LEU A 83 19.31 -11.52 -8.24
CA LEU A 83 19.67 -10.19 -8.71
C LEU A 83 21.19 -9.97 -8.74
N LEU A 84 21.89 -10.39 -7.68
CA LEU A 84 23.35 -10.32 -7.61
C LEU A 84 24.00 -11.17 -8.69
N ASP A 85 23.46 -12.35 -8.99
CA ASP A 85 23.97 -13.20 -10.06
C ASP A 85 23.88 -12.53 -11.45
N GLU A 86 22.82 -11.77 -11.72
CA GLU A 86 22.72 -10.96 -12.95
C GLU A 86 23.75 -9.82 -12.98
N LEU A 87 23.96 -9.12 -11.86
CA LEU A 87 24.92 -8.02 -11.77
C LEU A 87 26.36 -8.50 -11.94
N TYR A 88 26.71 -9.60 -11.28
CA TYR A 88 28.04 -10.22 -11.40
C TYR A 88 28.28 -10.78 -12.79
N ALA A 89 27.25 -11.33 -13.44
CA ALA A 89 27.33 -11.76 -14.84
C ALA A 89 27.54 -10.57 -15.80
N GLY A 90 27.05 -9.38 -15.46
CA GLY A 90 27.33 -8.12 -16.17
C GLY A 90 28.70 -7.50 -15.84
N GLY A 91 29.47 -8.11 -14.93
CA GLY A 91 30.82 -7.69 -14.56
C GLY A 91 30.90 -6.59 -13.51
N VAL A 92 29.80 -6.28 -12.81
CA VAL A 92 29.80 -5.38 -11.65
C VAL A 92 30.44 -6.12 -10.47
N ARG A 93 31.37 -5.46 -9.76
CA ARG A 93 32.04 -6.07 -8.62
C ARG A 93 31.25 -5.82 -7.33
N PRO A 94 31.29 -6.72 -6.33
CA PRO A 94 30.54 -6.54 -5.08
C PRO A 94 30.81 -5.20 -4.38
N GLU A 95 32.05 -4.71 -4.40
CA GLU A 95 32.44 -3.43 -3.80
C GLU A 95 31.80 -2.21 -4.45
N ASP A 96 31.33 -2.33 -5.70
CA ASP A 96 30.70 -1.26 -6.46
C ASP A 96 29.16 -1.26 -6.29
N ILE A 97 28.60 -2.17 -5.47
CA ILE A 97 27.16 -2.31 -5.24
C ILE A 97 26.80 -1.83 -3.83
N THR A 98 25.77 -0.98 -3.75
CA THR A 98 25.16 -0.56 -2.49
C THR A 98 23.67 -0.89 -2.47
N LEU A 99 23.24 -1.68 -1.48
CA LEU A 99 21.84 -1.86 -1.13
C LEU A 99 21.40 -0.74 -0.18
N VAL A 100 20.45 0.07 -0.62
CA VAL A 100 19.86 1.18 0.12
C VAL A 100 18.45 0.81 0.56
N PHE A 101 18.21 0.80 1.87
CA PHE A 101 16.86 0.63 2.41
C PHE A 101 16.11 1.97 2.38
N ALA A 102 15.03 2.00 1.63
CA ALA A 102 14.15 3.14 1.43
C ALA A 102 13.25 3.37 2.65
N LEU A 103 13.68 4.25 3.56
CA LEU A 103 12.94 4.56 4.79
C LEU A 103 11.80 5.57 4.56
N GLY A 104 11.92 6.45 3.57
CA GLY A 104 11.07 7.63 3.47
C GLY A 104 11.11 8.45 4.77
N CYS A 105 10.01 8.47 5.52
CA CYS A 105 9.92 9.13 6.83
C CYS A 105 10.02 8.17 8.03
N HIS A 106 10.35 6.89 7.82
CA HIS A 106 10.43 5.91 8.90
C HIS A 106 11.74 6.04 9.69
N ARG A 107 11.76 5.41 10.87
CA ARG A 107 12.97 5.36 11.70
C ARG A 107 14.11 4.59 11.01
N PRO A 108 15.36 4.87 11.38
CA PRO A 108 16.49 4.02 11.02
C PRO A 108 16.32 2.58 11.48
N GLN A 109 16.91 1.66 10.74
CA GLN A 109 16.92 0.23 11.01
C GLN A 109 18.13 -0.15 11.84
N THR A 110 17.94 -1.09 12.75
CA THR A 110 19.07 -1.73 13.43
C THR A 110 19.89 -2.56 12.45
N GLU A 111 21.14 -2.85 12.79
CA GLU A 111 21.98 -3.73 11.98
C GLU A 111 21.37 -5.13 11.79
N ALA A 112 20.75 -5.68 12.85
CA ALA A 112 20.09 -6.98 12.77
C ALA A 112 18.87 -6.96 11.82
N GLU A 113 18.08 -5.87 11.82
CA GLU A 113 16.98 -5.67 10.87
C GLU A 113 17.50 -5.58 9.43
N ARG A 114 18.55 -4.79 9.20
CA ARG A 114 19.20 -4.66 7.87
C ARG A 114 19.73 -6.01 7.38
N LYS A 115 20.44 -6.76 8.24
CA LYS A 115 20.94 -8.10 7.93
C LYS A 115 19.81 -9.06 7.56
N LYS A 116 18.71 -9.05 8.34
CA LYS A 116 17.54 -9.88 8.07
C LYS A 116 16.89 -9.55 6.73
N LEU A 117 16.73 -8.26 6.42
CA LEU A 117 16.11 -7.83 5.15
C LEU A 117 16.99 -8.14 3.95
N ALA A 118 18.28 -7.77 4.00
CA ALA A 118 19.23 -8.03 2.92
C ALA A 118 19.41 -9.53 2.63
N GLY A 119 19.34 -10.36 3.68
CA GLY A 119 19.74 -11.76 3.63
C GLY A 119 21.25 -11.92 3.77
N GLU A 120 21.67 -13.12 4.18
CA GLU A 120 23.07 -13.39 4.56
C GLU A 120 24.06 -13.07 3.42
N ARG A 121 23.72 -13.44 2.19
CA ARG A 121 24.60 -13.25 1.02
C ARG A 121 24.87 -11.78 0.77
N ALA A 122 23.81 -10.98 0.56
CA ALA A 122 23.95 -9.56 0.25
C ALA A 122 24.62 -8.80 1.40
N PHE A 123 24.23 -9.06 2.65
CA PHE A 123 24.80 -8.37 3.80
C PHE A 123 26.31 -8.63 3.98
N ARG A 124 26.79 -9.80 3.54
CA ARG A 124 28.22 -10.17 3.59
C ARG A 124 29.00 -9.62 2.40
N GLU A 125 28.40 -9.59 1.21
CA GLU A 125 29.11 -9.33 -0.04
C GLU A 125 29.11 -7.86 -0.46
N ILE A 126 28.07 -7.10 -0.12
CA ILE A 126 27.87 -5.73 -0.60
C ILE A 126 27.61 -4.74 0.54
N ARG A 127 27.77 -3.44 0.25
CA ARG A 127 27.45 -2.39 1.21
C ARG A 127 25.94 -2.30 1.42
N CYS A 128 25.48 -2.33 2.67
CA CYS A 128 24.06 -2.18 3.03
C CYS A 128 23.86 -0.98 3.96
N VAL A 129 23.06 0.00 3.53
CA VAL A 129 22.82 1.26 4.26
C VAL A 129 21.34 1.63 4.24
N ASP A 130 20.90 2.39 5.24
CA ASP A 130 19.60 3.06 5.17
C ASP A 130 19.73 4.33 4.32
N SER A 131 18.61 4.79 3.76
CA SER A 131 18.52 6.11 3.14
C SER A 131 18.73 7.21 4.18
N ASP A 132 19.50 8.24 3.83
CA ASP A 132 19.76 9.40 4.69
C ASP A 132 19.07 10.64 4.08
N PRO A 133 18.06 11.22 4.75
CA PRO A 133 17.38 12.43 4.28
C PRO A 133 18.18 13.72 4.57
N THR A 134 19.32 13.62 5.25
CA THR A 134 20.23 14.75 5.53
C THR A 134 21.40 14.84 4.54
N ASP A 135 21.65 13.77 3.79
CA ASP A 135 22.66 13.72 2.72
C ASP A 135 21.99 13.41 1.38
N CYS A 136 21.47 14.45 0.73
CA CYS A 136 20.75 14.36 -0.54
C CYS A 136 21.40 15.21 -1.65
N ILE A 137 21.13 14.81 -2.89
CA ILE A 137 21.40 15.59 -4.11
C ILE A 137 20.07 16.05 -4.69
N SER A 138 19.99 17.32 -5.06
CA SER A 138 18.79 17.90 -5.68
C SER A 138 18.82 17.78 -7.20
N TYR A 139 17.71 17.33 -7.78
CA TYR A 139 17.45 17.27 -9.22
C TYR A 139 16.44 18.33 -9.68
N GLY A 140 16.12 19.30 -8.81
CA GLY A 140 15.13 20.34 -9.08
C GLY A 140 13.73 19.92 -8.63
N LEU A 141 12.71 20.41 -9.35
CA LEU A 141 11.31 20.19 -9.03
C LEU A 141 10.62 19.43 -10.16
N THR A 142 9.68 18.56 -9.82
CA THR A 142 8.73 18.02 -10.80
C THR A 142 7.83 19.13 -11.37
N SER A 143 7.12 18.85 -12.46
CA SER A 143 6.11 19.74 -13.05
C SER A 143 4.97 20.11 -12.09
N ARG A 144 4.81 19.34 -10.99
CA ARG A 144 3.83 19.60 -9.92
C ARG A 144 4.47 20.30 -8.71
N GLY A 145 5.73 20.71 -8.80
CA GLY A 145 6.41 21.46 -7.73
C GLY A 145 6.87 20.60 -6.56
N THR A 146 7.03 19.29 -6.75
CA THR A 146 7.59 18.40 -5.73
C THR A 146 9.12 18.42 -5.84
N PRO A 147 9.86 18.75 -4.76
CA PRO A 147 11.31 18.62 -4.75
C PRO A 147 11.78 17.20 -5.05
N VAL A 148 12.82 17.07 -5.87
CA VAL A 148 13.46 15.78 -6.17
C VAL A 148 14.84 15.76 -5.52
N ASP A 149 14.83 15.62 -4.19
CA ASP A 149 16.03 15.54 -3.37
C ASP A 149 16.24 14.10 -2.91
N ILE A 150 17.29 13.46 -3.42
CA ILE A 150 17.49 12.01 -3.33
C ILE A 150 18.74 11.70 -2.52
N THR A 151 18.67 10.73 -1.59
CA THR A 151 19.84 10.25 -0.82
C THR A 151 21.05 10.02 -1.74
N ARG A 152 22.21 10.59 -1.36
CA ARG A 152 23.43 10.64 -2.18
C ARG A 152 23.84 9.28 -2.75
N ALA A 153 23.80 8.22 -1.94
CA ALA A 153 24.17 6.87 -2.36
C ALA A 153 23.34 6.34 -3.55
N VAL A 154 22.12 6.83 -3.74
CA VAL A 154 21.26 6.53 -4.90
C VAL A 154 21.44 7.56 -6.01
N ALA A 155 21.57 8.84 -5.63
CA ALA A 155 21.74 9.93 -6.58
C ALA A 155 23.02 9.83 -7.41
N GLU A 156 24.15 9.48 -6.81
CA GLU A 156 25.45 9.46 -7.49
C GLU A 156 25.75 8.15 -8.23
N ALA A 157 24.94 7.11 -8.05
CA ALA A 157 25.18 5.82 -8.70
C ALA A 157 25.03 5.91 -10.22
N ASP A 158 25.87 5.16 -10.94
CA ASP A 158 25.78 5.04 -12.40
C ASP A 158 24.52 4.27 -12.82
N ARG A 159 24.08 3.31 -11.99
CA ARG A 159 22.89 2.49 -12.20
C ARG A 159 21.98 2.45 -10.98
N ARG A 160 20.66 2.53 -11.22
CA ARG A 160 19.63 2.50 -10.17
C ARG A 160 18.64 1.38 -10.42
N ILE A 161 18.54 0.48 -9.45
CA ILE A 161 17.68 -0.69 -9.49
C ILE A 161 16.67 -0.60 -8.36
N CYS A 162 15.38 -0.58 -8.66
CA CYS A 162 14.34 -0.46 -7.64
C CYS A 162 13.62 -1.77 -7.37
N LEU A 163 13.67 -2.21 -6.12
CA LEU A 163 12.95 -3.36 -5.61
C LEU A 163 11.69 -2.92 -4.84
N GLY A 164 10.68 -3.79 -4.81
CA GLY A 164 9.46 -3.50 -4.06
C GLY A 164 8.39 -4.58 -4.23
N ASN A 165 7.42 -4.63 -3.32
CA ASN A 165 6.18 -5.34 -3.56
C ASN A 165 5.15 -4.42 -4.24
N ILE A 166 4.26 -4.99 -5.04
CA ILE A 166 3.10 -4.32 -5.65
C ILE A 166 1.85 -4.78 -4.90
N GLU A 167 1.18 -3.82 -4.27
CA GLU A 167 -0.09 -3.93 -3.57
C GLU A 167 -0.91 -2.66 -3.86
N TYR A 168 -2.21 -2.67 -3.54
CA TYR A 168 -3.00 -1.45 -3.64
C TYR A 168 -2.53 -0.41 -2.63
N HIS A 169 -2.37 0.82 -3.10
CA HIS A 169 -2.01 1.94 -2.25
C HIS A 169 -3.13 2.97 -2.30
N TYR A 170 -3.77 3.18 -1.15
CA TYR A 170 -5.02 3.93 -0.99
C TYR A 170 -5.10 5.30 -1.66
N PHE A 171 -3.98 6.03 -1.82
CA PHE A 171 -3.94 7.27 -2.62
C PHE A 171 -2.97 7.28 -3.80
N ALA A 172 -2.08 6.28 -3.94
CA ALA A 172 -1.03 6.28 -4.97
C ALA A 172 -1.34 5.30 -6.11
N GLY A 173 -2.56 4.76 -6.13
CA GLY A 173 -2.96 3.62 -6.96
C GLY A 173 -2.40 2.32 -6.41
N TYR A 174 -1.08 2.19 -6.50
CA TYR A 174 -0.34 0.97 -6.19
C TYR A 174 0.95 1.29 -5.40
N SER A 175 1.59 0.30 -4.81
CA SER A 175 2.99 0.39 -4.38
C SER A 175 3.94 0.00 -5.53
N GLY A 176 5.24 -0.12 -5.26
CA GLY A 176 6.23 -0.54 -6.26
C GLY A 176 6.62 0.57 -7.25
N GLY A 177 7.42 0.17 -8.25
CA GLY A 177 7.98 1.04 -9.27
C GLY A 177 8.80 2.19 -8.69
N ALA A 178 8.56 3.40 -9.21
CA ALA A 178 9.23 4.62 -8.77
C ALA A 178 8.93 5.02 -7.31
N LYS A 179 8.03 4.32 -6.58
CA LYS A 179 7.85 4.57 -5.14
C LYS A 179 9.10 4.28 -4.30
N ALA A 180 9.99 3.43 -4.81
CA ALA A 180 11.30 3.22 -4.19
C ALA A 180 12.14 4.50 -4.15
N ILE A 181 11.94 5.41 -5.12
CA ILE A 181 12.59 6.71 -5.17
C ILE A 181 11.78 7.75 -4.39
N MET A 182 10.55 8.00 -4.83
CA MET A 182 9.61 8.93 -4.20
C MET A 182 8.40 8.17 -3.62
N PRO A 183 8.26 8.01 -2.30
CA PRO A 183 8.98 8.71 -1.23
C PRO A 183 10.28 8.03 -0.75
N GLY A 184 10.58 6.81 -1.23
CA GLY A 184 11.46 5.87 -0.52
C GLY A 184 12.83 6.38 -0.09
N VAL A 185 13.50 7.19 -0.92
CA VAL A 185 14.83 7.76 -0.62
C VAL A 185 14.83 9.29 -0.75
N SER A 186 13.67 9.90 -0.50
CA SER A 186 13.42 11.34 -0.65
C SER A 186 13.45 12.08 0.68
N THR A 187 13.70 13.40 0.64
CA THR A 187 13.60 14.26 1.83
C THR A 187 12.16 14.37 2.35
N ARG A 188 12.00 14.74 3.62
CA ARG A 188 10.68 14.92 4.24
C ARG A 188 9.84 16.01 3.54
N GLU A 189 10.48 17.09 3.08
CA GLU A 189 9.83 18.17 2.33
C GLU A 189 9.27 17.67 0.98
N ALA A 190 10.03 16.86 0.27
CA ALA A 190 9.59 16.25 -0.98
C ALA A 190 8.39 15.31 -0.75
N ILE A 191 8.45 14.49 0.30
CA ILE A 191 7.38 13.57 0.69
C ILE A 191 6.11 14.35 1.03
N GLN A 192 6.24 15.42 1.82
CA GLN A 192 5.16 16.36 2.15
C GLN A 192 4.47 16.92 0.90
N ALA A 193 5.27 17.48 -0.02
CA ALA A 193 4.76 18.10 -1.24
C ALA A 193 3.95 17.08 -2.06
N ASN A 194 4.49 15.88 -2.26
CA ASN A 194 3.81 14.81 -2.99
C ASN A 194 2.54 14.33 -2.25
N HIS A 195 2.63 14.03 -0.96
CA HIS A 195 1.56 13.35 -0.21
C HIS A 195 0.39 14.25 0.15
N SER A 196 0.59 15.58 0.24
CA SER A 196 -0.51 16.55 0.42
C SER A 196 -1.63 16.40 -0.63
N ARG A 197 -1.31 15.86 -1.82
CA ARG A 197 -2.26 15.58 -2.91
C ARG A 197 -3.19 14.41 -2.64
N MET A 198 -2.98 13.63 -1.58
CA MET A 198 -3.81 12.47 -1.26
C MET A 198 -5.29 12.79 -1.07
N VAL A 199 -5.62 14.05 -0.77
CA VAL A 199 -6.98 14.56 -0.61
C VAL A 199 -7.72 14.74 -1.95
N LEU A 200 -7.01 14.71 -3.08
CA LEU A 200 -7.63 14.82 -4.40
C LEU A 200 -8.40 13.53 -4.72
N PRO A 201 -9.64 13.61 -5.24
CA PRO A 201 -10.46 12.43 -5.54
C PRO A 201 -9.78 11.42 -6.49
N GLU A 202 -8.95 11.90 -7.41
CA GLU A 202 -8.22 11.07 -8.38
C GLU A 202 -7.05 10.30 -7.74
N CYS A 203 -6.59 10.74 -6.56
CA CYS A 203 -5.58 10.06 -5.76
C CYS A 203 -6.23 8.93 -4.96
N CYS A 204 -6.58 7.84 -5.64
CA CYS A 204 -7.21 6.68 -5.02
C CYS A 204 -6.50 5.36 -5.37
N ALA A 205 -6.89 4.28 -4.69
CA ALA A 205 -6.41 2.93 -4.98
C ALA A 205 -6.78 2.51 -6.40
N GLY A 206 -5.88 1.78 -7.06
CA GLY A 206 -6.10 1.29 -8.42
C GLY A 206 -6.01 2.33 -9.54
N ALA A 207 -5.80 3.62 -9.24
CA ALA A 207 -5.66 4.69 -10.23
C ALA A 207 -4.19 4.98 -10.56
N LEU A 208 -3.84 4.93 -11.85
CA LEU A 208 -2.48 5.18 -12.35
C LEU A 208 -2.42 6.42 -13.25
N GLU A 209 -3.00 6.32 -14.44
CA GLU A 209 -2.90 7.36 -15.48
C GLU A 209 -3.67 8.64 -15.13
N THR A 210 -4.70 8.53 -14.30
CA THR A 210 -5.50 9.67 -13.83
C THR A 210 -5.03 10.21 -12.48
N ASN A 211 -4.09 9.53 -11.81
CA ASN A 211 -3.71 9.85 -10.44
C ASN A 211 -2.55 10.86 -10.43
N PRO A 212 -2.78 12.14 -10.09
CA PRO A 212 -1.75 13.17 -10.19
C PRO A 212 -0.58 12.92 -9.22
N LEU A 213 -0.82 12.29 -8.06
CA LEU A 213 0.23 11.92 -7.12
C LEU A 213 1.10 10.79 -7.67
N ARG A 214 0.53 9.80 -8.37
CA ARG A 214 1.29 8.75 -9.05
C ARG A 214 2.13 9.32 -10.19
N LEU A 215 1.55 10.17 -11.03
CA LEU A 215 2.28 10.80 -12.14
C LEU A 215 3.49 11.61 -11.63
N ASP A 216 3.33 12.29 -10.50
CA ASP A 216 4.41 13.03 -9.82
C ASP A 216 5.54 12.11 -9.32
N ILE A 217 5.19 10.94 -8.75
CA ILE A 217 6.16 9.91 -8.35
C ILE A 217 6.95 9.38 -9.56
N GLU A 218 6.27 9.14 -10.68
CA GLU A 218 6.90 8.62 -11.89
C GLU A 218 7.78 9.68 -12.56
N GLU A 219 7.38 10.95 -12.53
CA GLU A 219 8.21 12.07 -12.98
C GLU A 219 9.49 12.19 -12.14
N ALA A 220 9.40 12.14 -10.80
CA ALA A 220 10.58 12.15 -9.93
C ALA A 220 11.52 10.97 -10.22
N GLY A 221 10.98 9.77 -10.45
CA GLY A 221 11.76 8.60 -10.86
C GLY A 221 12.42 8.78 -12.23
N ALA A 222 11.74 9.42 -13.19
CA ALA A 222 12.26 9.70 -14.52
C ALA A 222 13.37 10.77 -14.52
N MET A 223 13.24 11.82 -13.69
CA MET A 223 14.26 12.86 -13.51
C MET A 223 15.57 12.28 -12.98
N LEU A 224 15.48 11.31 -12.07
CA LEU A 224 16.64 10.61 -11.51
C LEU A 224 17.23 9.57 -12.50
N GLY A 225 16.39 8.92 -13.29
CA GLY A 225 16.78 7.84 -14.20
C GLY A 225 16.87 6.49 -13.50
N ILE A 226 15.73 5.79 -13.36
CA ILE A 226 15.67 4.39 -12.90
C ILE A 226 15.97 3.47 -14.10
N ASP A 227 17.03 2.67 -14.01
CA ASP A 227 17.46 1.78 -15.10
C ASP A 227 16.66 0.47 -15.15
N PHE A 228 16.27 -0.05 -13.98
CA PHE A 228 15.65 -1.36 -13.87
C PHE A 228 14.80 -1.48 -12.61
N ILE A 229 13.71 -2.23 -12.66
CA ILE A 229 12.99 -2.65 -11.46
C ILE A 229 12.95 -4.16 -11.35
N LEU A 230 12.78 -4.65 -10.13
CA LEU A 230 12.36 -6.02 -9.86
C LEU A 230 11.33 -5.97 -8.74
N ASN A 231 10.07 -6.15 -9.09
CA ASN A 231 8.95 -6.06 -8.17
C ASN A 231 8.18 -7.37 -8.07
N VAL A 232 7.54 -7.59 -6.93
CA VAL A 232 6.79 -8.83 -6.66
C VAL A 232 5.35 -8.56 -6.23
N VAL A 233 4.43 -9.43 -6.62
CA VAL A 233 3.06 -9.48 -6.07
C VAL A 233 2.98 -10.67 -5.13
N LEU A 234 2.45 -10.45 -3.93
CA LEU A 234 2.41 -11.43 -2.85
C LEU A 234 0.99 -11.95 -2.60
N SER A 235 0.87 -13.18 -2.12
CA SER A 235 -0.36 -13.70 -1.53
C SER A 235 -0.61 -13.10 -0.14
N GLU A 236 -1.79 -13.37 0.45
CA GLU A 236 -2.12 -12.98 1.82
C GLU A 236 -1.16 -13.59 2.85
N HIS A 237 -0.49 -14.69 2.48
CA HIS A 237 0.54 -15.42 3.22
C HIS A 237 1.97 -14.99 2.90
N LYS A 238 2.17 -13.88 2.17
CA LYS A 238 3.48 -13.30 1.80
C LYS A 238 4.33 -14.17 0.86
N GLU A 239 3.72 -15.11 0.15
CA GLU A 239 4.40 -15.88 -0.90
C GLU A 239 4.44 -15.08 -2.21
N VAL A 240 5.56 -15.11 -2.94
CA VAL A 240 5.67 -14.48 -4.26
C VAL A 240 4.84 -15.27 -5.27
N LEU A 241 3.76 -14.66 -5.76
CA LEU A 241 2.87 -15.21 -6.81
C LEU A 241 3.26 -14.74 -8.21
N ARG A 242 3.89 -13.56 -8.30
CA ARG A 242 4.36 -12.97 -9.55
C ARG A 242 5.58 -12.11 -9.28
N ALA A 243 6.54 -12.14 -10.19
CA ALA A 243 7.61 -11.17 -10.28
C ALA A 243 7.57 -10.46 -11.63
N VAL A 244 7.91 -9.18 -11.65
CA VAL A 244 8.05 -8.37 -12.87
C VAL A 244 9.38 -7.65 -12.79
N ALA A 245 10.14 -7.68 -13.87
CA ALA A 245 11.44 -7.04 -13.95
C ALA A 245 11.56 -6.27 -15.25
N GLY A 246 12.38 -5.22 -15.29
CA GLY A 246 12.64 -4.45 -16.51
C GLY A 246 12.37 -2.96 -16.37
N ASP A 247 11.75 -2.37 -17.40
CA ASP A 247 11.44 -0.95 -17.47
C ASP A 247 10.59 -0.49 -16.27
N PRO A 248 10.92 0.64 -15.64
CA PRO A 248 10.31 1.06 -14.38
C PRO A 248 8.81 1.33 -14.45
N VAL A 249 8.29 1.70 -15.61
CA VAL A 249 6.86 1.93 -15.80
C VAL A 249 6.19 0.68 -16.35
N LYS A 250 6.69 0.13 -17.47
CA LYS A 250 6.05 -0.99 -18.17
C LYS A 250 6.01 -2.26 -17.33
N ALA A 251 7.12 -2.63 -16.67
CA ALA A 251 7.15 -3.82 -15.81
C ALA A 251 6.21 -3.63 -14.60
N HIS A 252 6.20 -2.44 -14.00
CA HIS A 252 5.29 -2.10 -12.89
C HIS A 252 3.83 -2.20 -13.34
N ARG A 253 3.45 -1.67 -14.51
CA ARG A 253 2.08 -1.78 -15.07
C ARG A 253 1.65 -3.23 -15.26
N VAL A 254 2.53 -4.12 -15.73
CA VAL A 254 2.23 -5.55 -15.83
C VAL A 254 1.99 -6.18 -14.46
N GLY A 255 2.76 -5.78 -13.44
CA GLY A 255 2.55 -6.21 -12.06
C GLY A 255 1.22 -5.71 -11.48
N CYS A 256 0.87 -4.44 -11.72
CA CYS A 256 -0.44 -3.87 -11.35
C CYS A 256 -1.60 -4.61 -12.01
N ALA A 257 -1.51 -4.91 -13.30
CA ALA A 257 -2.54 -5.65 -14.02
C ALA A 257 -2.71 -7.08 -13.49
N PHE A 258 -1.62 -7.74 -13.08
CA PHE A 258 -1.70 -9.02 -12.39
C PHE A 258 -2.38 -8.89 -11.03
N LEU A 259 -2.00 -7.89 -10.22
CA LEU A 259 -2.65 -7.62 -8.93
C LEU A 259 -4.17 -7.39 -9.13
N ASP A 260 -4.56 -6.65 -10.16
CA ASP A 260 -5.95 -6.41 -10.50
C ASP A 260 -6.71 -7.69 -10.82
N SER A 261 -6.12 -8.58 -11.63
CA SER A 261 -6.74 -9.88 -11.91
C SER A 261 -6.99 -10.70 -10.64
N LEU A 262 -6.17 -10.51 -9.60
CA LEU A 262 -6.24 -11.24 -8.34
C LEU A 262 -7.18 -10.61 -7.32
N TYR A 263 -7.16 -9.29 -7.15
CA TYR A 263 -7.81 -8.62 -6.02
C TYR A 263 -8.77 -7.48 -6.40
N ARG A 264 -8.86 -7.07 -7.68
CA ARG A 264 -9.89 -6.12 -8.10
C ARG A 264 -11.25 -6.82 -8.12
N LYS A 265 -12.25 -6.16 -7.54
CA LYS A 265 -13.62 -6.65 -7.43
C LYS A 265 -14.59 -5.68 -8.06
N GLU A 266 -15.07 -6.08 -9.22
CA GLU A 266 -16.03 -5.32 -9.98
C GLU A 266 -17.42 -5.42 -9.34
N LEU A 267 -18.02 -4.28 -9.04
CA LEU A 267 -19.37 -4.14 -8.51
C LEU A 267 -20.22 -3.35 -9.50
N THR A 268 -21.47 -3.74 -9.70
CA THR A 268 -22.41 -2.99 -10.55
C THR A 268 -22.93 -1.72 -9.89
N GLU A 269 -22.88 -1.67 -8.56
CA GLU A 269 -23.36 -0.57 -7.75
C GLU A 269 -22.82 -0.68 -6.31
N PRO A 270 -22.76 0.44 -5.57
CA PRO A 270 -22.35 0.42 -4.18
C PRO A 270 -23.41 -0.22 -3.26
N ALA A 271 -22.94 -0.81 -2.15
CA ALA A 271 -23.74 -1.39 -1.08
C ALA A 271 -24.23 -0.33 -0.09
N ASP A 272 -25.33 -0.61 0.59
CA ASP A 272 -25.82 0.19 1.71
C ASP A 272 -24.94 -0.01 2.97
N ILE A 273 -24.52 -1.27 3.19
CA ILE A 273 -23.72 -1.71 4.32
C ILE A 273 -22.50 -2.48 3.79
N VAL A 274 -21.30 -2.12 4.26
CA VAL A 274 -20.07 -2.88 3.97
C VAL A 274 -19.50 -3.41 5.28
N ILE A 275 -19.40 -4.74 5.42
CA ILE A 275 -18.74 -5.38 6.56
C ILE A 275 -17.31 -5.72 6.16
N VAL A 276 -16.32 -5.18 6.86
CA VAL A 276 -14.92 -5.28 6.45
C VAL A 276 -13.99 -5.60 7.63
N SER A 277 -13.00 -6.46 7.39
CA SER A 277 -11.90 -6.77 8.33
C SER A 277 -10.54 -6.68 7.63
N GLN A 278 -9.47 -6.50 8.41
CA GLN A 278 -8.08 -6.72 7.96
C GLN A 278 -7.67 -8.21 7.89
N GLY A 279 -8.54 -9.11 8.34
CA GLY A 279 -8.26 -10.55 8.44
C GLY A 279 -7.70 -10.99 9.80
N GLY A 280 -7.86 -10.17 10.84
CA GLY A 280 -7.37 -10.47 12.20
C GLY A 280 -5.87 -10.22 12.39
N ALA A 281 -5.32 -10.81 13.45
CA ALA A 281 -3.95 -10.58 13.88
C ALA A 281 -2.93 -11.13 12.86
N PRO A 282 -1.77 -10.46 12.68
CA PRO A 282 -1.36 -9.22 13.33
C PRO A 282 -1.81 -7.94 12.60
N LYS A 283 -2.71 -8.03 11.62
CA LYS A 283 -3.06 -6.90 10.74
C LYS A 283 -4.07 -5.93 11.36
N ASP A 284 -4.71 -6.32 12.47
CA ASP A 284 -5.70 -5.51 13.19
C ASP A 284 -5.27 -5.15 14.63
N LEU A 285 -3.96 -5.19 14.93
CA LEU A 285 -3.44 -4.93 16.28
C LEU A 285 -3.76 -3.52 16.79
N ASN A 286 -3.87 -2.54 15.89
CA ASN A 286 -4.17 -1.14 16.20
C ASN A 286 -4.99 -0.47 15.07
N LEU A 287 -5.65 0.65 15.39
CA LEU A 287 -6.52 1.34 14.44
C LEU A 287 -5.77 1.85 13.21
N TYR A 288 -4.49 2.25 13.35
CA TYR A 288 -3.65 2.68 12.22
C TYR A 288 -3.54 1.60 11.13
N GLN A 289 -3.40 0.32 11.50
CA GLN A 289 -3.39 -0.78 10.54
C GLN A 289 -4.80 -1.15 10.06
N THR A 290 -5.78 -1.21 10.96
CA THR A 290 -7.19 -1.53 10.64
C THR A 290 -7.77 -0.56 9.61
N GLN A 291 -7.38 0.71 9.66
CA GLN A 291 -7.76 1.75 8.70
C GLN A 291 -7.45 1.39 7.23
N LYS A 292 -6.47 0.53 6.94
CA LYS A 292 -6.20 0.08 5.56
C LYS A 292 -7.40 -0.65 4.94
N ALA A 293 -8.24 -1.28 5.75
CA ALA A 293 -9.42 -2.02 5.29
C ALA A 293 -10.53 -1.03 4.96
N LEU A 294 -10.68 -0.03 5.83
CA LEU A 294 -11.59 1.08 5.64
C LEU A 294 -11.34 1.82 4.32
N ASP A 295 -10.07 2.03 3.97
CA ASP A 295 -9.68 2.68 2.72
C ASP A 295 -10.18 1.98 1.46
N ASN A 296 -10.20 0.65 1.44
CA ASN A 296 -10.75 -0.08 0.30
C ASN A 296 -12.28 -0.20 0.39
N ALA A 297 -12.83 -0.35 1.60
CA ALA A 297 -14.27 -0.42 1.84
C ALA A 297 -15.03 0.84 1.38
N LYS A 298 -14.38 2.02 1.45
CA LYS A 298 -14.98 3.28 0.97
C LYS A 298 -15.38 3.25 -0.51
N HIS A 299 -14.75 2.39 -1.32
CA HIS A 299 -15.07 2.23 -2.74
C HIS A 299 -16.31 1.35 -2.98
N ALA A 300 -16.77 0.63 -1.97
CA ALA A 300 -17.92 -0.25 -2.03
C ALA A 300 -19.18 0.32 -1.40
N VAL A 301 -19.07 1.28 -0.48
CA VAL A 301 -20.22 1.87 0.21
C VAL A 301 -20.81 3.04 -0.60
N ARG A 302 -22.13 3.22 -0.55
CA ARG A 302 -22.77 4.42 -1.13
C ARG A 302 -22.66 5.61 -0.19
N ASP A 303 -22.88 6.80 -0.72
CA ASP A 303 -23.05 8.00 0.12
C ASP A 303 -24.22 7.81 1.10
N GLY A 304 -23.99 8.16 2.36
CA GLY A 304 -24.90 7.95 3.49
C GLY A 304 -25.06 6.49 3.92
N GLY A 305 -24.19 5.59 3.48
CA GLY A 305 -24.15 4.18 3.93
C GLY A 305 -23.40 3.99 5.26
N VAL A 306 -23.26 2.73 5.67
CA VAL A 306 -22.55 2.33 6.90
C VAL A 306 -21.42 1.35 6.56
N ILE A 307 -20.22 1.62 7.05
CA ILE A 307 -19.11 0.67 7.04
C ILE A 307 -18.96 0.08 8.44
N ILE A 308 -19.10 -1.23 8.56
CA ILE A 308 -18.82 -1.99 9.78
C ILE A 308 -17.37 -2.45 9.71
N LEU A 309 -16.48 -1.72 10.38
CA LEU A 309 -15.06 -1.99 10.47
C LEU A 309 -14.77 -2.91 11.66
N ILE A 310 -14.23 -4.10 11.37
CA ILE A 310 -13.92 -5.12 12.36
C ILE A 310 -12.40 -5.22 12.54
N GLY A 311 -11.92 -4.95 13.76
CA GLY A 311 -10.52 -5.16 14.12
C GLY A 311 -10.28 -4.96 15.61
N SER A 312 -9.53 -5.87 16.23
CA SER A 312 -9.28 -5.90 17.68
C SER A 312 -8.74 -4.57 18.21
N CYS A 313 -7.78 -3.96 17.53
CA CYS A 313 -7.16 -2.69 17.92
C CYS A 313 -6.65 -2.64 19.37
N ARG A 314 -6.31 -3.80 19.96
CA ARG A 314 -5.90 -3.95 21.37
C ARG A 314 -4.68 -3.13 21.78
N GLU A 315 -3.86 -2.70 20.82
CA GLU A 315 -2.69 -1.85 21.05
C GLU A 315 -3.02 -0.35 20.92
N GLY A 316 -4.31 0.02 20.86
CA GLY A 316 -4.72 1.41 20.72
C GLY A 316 -4.65 1.89 19.27
N LEU A 317 -4.19 3.13 19.10
CA LEU A 317 -4.09 3.77 17.79
C LEU A 317 -2.83 3.36 17.03
N GLY A 318 -1.75 3.02 17.74
CA GLY A 318 -0.55 2.37 17.19
C GLY A 318 0.46 3.29 16.52
N GLU A 319 0.21 4.60 16.47
CA GLU A 319 1.20 5.60 16.03
C GLU A 319 0.89 6.95 16.67
N GLU A 320 1.91 7.59 17.25
CA GLU A 320 1.77 8.77 18.13
C GLU A 320 1.19 9.98 17.40
N THR A 321 1.60 10.23 16.17
CA THR A 321 1.08 11.38 15.41
C THR A 321 -0.37 11.15 14.99
N PHE A 322 -0.73 9.94 14.58
CA PHE A 322 -2.09 9.54 14.27
C PHE A 322 -2.99 9.71 15.50
N GLU A 323 -2.50 9.30 16.67
CA GLU A 323 -3.18 9.50 17.95
C GLU A 323 -3.35 10.97 18.30
N GLU A 324 -2.28 11.77 18.24
CA GLU A 324 -2.33 13.21 18.45
C GLU A 324 -3.38 13.84 17.54
N TRP A 325 -3.37 13.52 16.25
CA TRP A 325 -4.29 14.11 15.29
C TRP A 325 -5.74 13.72 15.56
N MET A 326 -6.02 12.42 15.74
CA MET A 326 -7.39 11.96 15.96
C MET A 326 -7.98 12.49 17.27
N THR A 327 -7.18 12.59 18.34
CA THR A 327 -7.67 12.99 19.67
C THR A 327 -7.73 14.49 19.91
N THR A 328 -6.98 15.28 19.13
CA THR A 328 -6.95 16.76 19.26
C THR A 328 -7.78 17.48 18.20
N ALA A 329 -8.24 16.77 17.17
CA ALA A 329 -9.09 17.36 16.14
C ALA A 329 -10.44 17.78 16.72
N PRO A 330 -10.94 18.99 16.42
CA PRO A 330 -12.30 19.38 16.79
C PRO A 330 -13.36 18.69 15.93
N THR A 331 -13.05 18.40 14.66
CA THR A 331 -13.96 17.75 13.70
C THR A 331 -13.17 16.93 12.67
N PRO A 332 -13.81 15.97 11.97
CA PRO A 332 -13.18 15.25 10.87
C PRO A 332 -12.61 16.19 9.78
N GLU A 333 -13.35 17.23 9.39
CA GLU A 333 -12.94 18.17 8.33
C GLU A 333 -11.63 18.87 8.66
N SER A 334 -11.39 19.19 9.93
CA SER A 334 -10.14 19.82 10.39
C SER A 334 -8.90 18.96 10.12
N LEU A 335 -9.04 17.62 10.07
CA LEU A 335 -7.95 16.70 9.73
C LEU A 335 -7.56 16.79 8.26
N ILE A 336 -8.56 16.97 7.39
CA ILE A 336 -8.38 17.13 5.94
C ILE A 336 -7.70 18.48 5.64
N GLU A 337 -8.13 19.55 6.31
CA GLU A 337 -7.46 20.85 6.20
C GLU A 337 -6.02 20.82 6.73
N ARG A 338 -5.78 20.08 7.82
CA ARG A 338 -4.45 19.96 8.43
C ARG A 338 -3.48 19.25 7.49
N ILE A 339 -3.88 18.14 6.85
CA ILE A 339 -2.97 17.39 5.96
C ILE A 339 -2.56 18.17 4.71
N GLN A 340 -3.42 19.07 4.22
CA GLN A 340 -3.11 19.95 3.10
C GLN A 340 -2.03 20.99 3.44
N LYS A 341 -1.92 21.39 4.71
CA LYS A 341 -0.94 22.37 5.20
C LYS A 341 0.33 21.71 5.71
N GLU A 342 0.20 20.53 6.32
CA GLU A 342 1.27 19.80 6.99
C GLU A 342 1.03 18.28 6.88
N PHE A 343 1.93 17.58 6.22
CA PHE A 343 2.06 16.14 6.15
C PHE A 343 2.95 15.68 7.29
N ARG A 344 2.31 14.98 8.21
CA ARG A 344 3.02 14.13 9.16
C ARG A 344 2.63 12.69 8.90
N LEU A 345 3.64 11.82 8.82
CA LEU A 345 3.43 10.39 8.92
C LEU A 345 2.63 10.14 10.20
N GLY A 346 1.59 9.29 10.14
CA GLY A 346 0.55 9.29 11.15
C GLY A 346 -0.68 10.08 10.76
N GLY A 347 -0.55 11.40 10.78
CA GLY A 347 -1.65 12.33 10.53
C GLY A 347 -2.38 12.11 9.21
N HIS A 348 -1.66 11.71 8.16
CA HIS A 348 -2.26 11.33 6.88
C HIS A 348 -3.32 10.23 6.96
N LYS A 349 -3.22 9.29 7.92
CA LYS A 349 -4.27 8.28 8.16
C LYS A 349 -5.47 8.84 8.90
N ALA A 350 -5.26 9.81 9.79
CA ALA A 350 -6.37 10.53 10.43
C ALA A 350 -7.19 11.28 9.37
N ALA A 351 -6.52 11.96 8.44
CA ALA A 351 -7.17 12.59 7.29
C ALA A 351 -7.89 11.56 6.39
N ALA A 352 -7.30 10.38 6.16
CA ALA A 352 -7.95 9.33 5.38
C ALA A 352 -9.24 8.79 6.03
N ILE A 353 -9.26 8.64 7.38
CA ILE A 353 -10.50 8.30 8.11
C ILE A 353 -11.52 9.42 7.95
N ALA A 354 -11.11 10.67 8.14
CA ALA A 354 -12.00 11.83 7.98
C ALA A 354 -12.65 11.90 6.59
N MET A 355 -11.89 11.64 5.52
CA MET A 355 -12.44 11.59 4.15
C MET A 355 -13.51 10.51 3.96
N VAL A 356 -13.46 9.41 4.72
CA VAL A 356 -14.53 8.39 4.71
C VAL A 356 -15.74 8.86 5.51
N LEU A 357 -15.52 9.51 6.65
CA LEU A 357 -16.58 10.06 7.51
C LEU A 357 -17.41 11.16 6.83
N GLU A 358 -16.86 11.86 5.84
CA GLU A 358 -17.63 12.82 5.02
C GLU A 358 -18.77 12.15 4.22
N ARG A 359 -18.70 10.84 3.99
CA ARG A 359 -19.63 10.12 3.09
C ARG A 359 -20.35 8.94 3.72
N ALA A 360 -19.75 8.31 4.74
CA ALA A 360 -20.32 7.13 5.37
C ALA A 360 -20.10 7.15 6.89
N GLU A 361 -21.03 6.56 7.61
CA GLU A 361 -20.82 6.26 9.03
C GLU A 361 -19.89 5.05 9.16
N VAL A 362 -19.05 5.06 10.18
CA VAL A 362 -18.11 3.97 10.47
C VAL A 362 -18.41 3.39 11.85
N ASP A 363 -19.03 2.22 11.84
CA ASP A 363 -19.25 1.39 13.01
C ASP A 363 -17.97 0.59 13.28
N LEU A 364 -17.35 0.78 14.44
CA LEU A 364 -16.13 0.09 14.83
C LEU A 364 -16.43 -1.02 15.85
N VAL A 365 -16.12 -2.25 15.47
CA VAL A 365 -16.05 -3.40 16.38
C VAL A 365 -14.60 -3.60 16.78
N SER A 366 -14.26 -3.30 18.04
CA SER A 366 -12.88 -3.34 18.57
C SER A 366 -12.83 -3.63 20.08
N ASP A 367 -11.63 -3.86 20.61
CA ASP A 367 -11.34 -3.98 22.05
C ASP A 367 -11.09 -2.59 22.71
N LEU A 368 -11.27 -1.49 21.98
CA LEU A 368 -11.12 -0.14 22.52
C LEU A 368 -12.32 0.25 23.38
N ASP A 369 -12.08 1.16 24.32
CA ASP A 369 -13.15 1.75 25.13
C ASP A 369 -14.14 2.54 24.26
N ASP A 370 -15.43 2.37 24.54
CA ASP A 370 -16.53 2.98 23.79
C ASP A 370 -16.46 4.51 23.73
N ASP A 371 -16.18 5.18 24.87
CA ASP A 371 -16.08 6.64 24.91
C ASP A 371 -14.84 7.12 24.17
N PHE A 372 -13.75 6.35 24.24
CA PHE A 372 -12.58 6.61 23.42
C PHE A 372 -12.92 6.50 21.92
N VAL A 373 -13.60 5.44 21.47
CA VAL A 373 -14.01 5.30 20.05
C VAL A 373 -14.88 6.46 19.59
N ARG A 374 -15.84 6.90 20.41
CA ARG A 374 -16.68 8.09 20.12
C ARG A 374 -15.84 9.36 19.98
N SER A 375 -14.80 9.51 20.80
CA SER A 375 -13.88 10.65 20.71
C SER A 375 -13.10 10.71 19.38
N LEU A 376 -13.01 9.58 18.67
CA LEU A 376 -12.37 9.46 17.35
C LEU A 376 -13.35 9.62 16.19
N PHE A 377 -14.57 10.12 16.45
CA PHE A 377 -15.66 10.31 15.48
C PHE A 377 -16.23 9.00 14.90
N LEU A 378 -15.97 7.87 15.53
CA LEU A 378 -16.46 6.55 15.13
C LEU A 378 -17.61 6.09 16.05
N VAL A 379 -18.42 5.13 15.58
CA VAL A 379 -19.53 4.57 16.35
C VAL A 379 -19.10 3.22 16.95
N PRO A 380 -18.90 3.09 18.27
CA PRO A 380 -18.52 1.81 18.86
C PRO A 380 -19.67 0.81 18.80
N GLN A 381 -19.33 -0.44 18.50
CA GLN A 381 -20.27 -1.56 18.50
C GLN A 381 -19.69 -2.77 19.26
N PRO A 382 -20.47 -3.43 20.13
CA PRO A 382 -19.96 -4.49 21.00
C PRO A 382 -19.71 -5.82 20.26
N SER A 383 -20.24 -5.98 19.04
CA SER A 383 -20.01 -7.15 18.19
C SER A 383 -20.36 -6.83 16.73
N ALA A 384 -19.87 -7.65 15.79
CA ALA A 384 -20.26 -7.54 14.38
C ALA A 384 -21.77 -7.72 14.16
N GLN A 385 -22.42 -8.57 14.95
CA GLN A 385 -23.86 -8.76 14.91
C GLN A 385 -24.62 -7.50 15.34
N ALA A 386 -24.22 -6.89 16.47
CA ALA A 386 -24.83 -5.66 16.96
C ALA A 386 -24.64 -4.49 15.97
N ALA A 387 -23.46 -4.39 15.36
CA ALA A 387 -23.18 -3.41 14.31
C ALA A 387 -24.11 -3.57 13.10
N LEU A 388 -24.34 -4.81 12.66
CA LEU A 388 -25.25 -5.07 11.55
C LEU A 388 -26.70 -4.71 11.90
N GLU A 389 -27.13 -5.04 13.12
CA GLU A 389 -28.46 -4.68 13.62
C GLU A 389 -28.65 -3.17 13.69
N HIS A 390 -27.65 -2.43 14.18
CA HIS A 390 -27.62 -0.97 14.18
C HIS A 390 -27.75 -0.41 12.76
N ALA A 391 -26.94 -0.92 11.82
CA ALA A 391 -26.99 -0.50 10.43
C ALA A 391 -28.35 -0.77 9.76
N PHE A 392 -28.99 -1.92 10.05
CA PHE A 392 -30.34 -2.22 9.56
C PHE A 392 -31.44 -1.36 10.18
N GLN A 393 -31.32 -0.98 11.46
CA GLN A 393 -32.25 -0.05 12.08
C GLN A 393 -32.21 1.32 11.39
N LYS A 394 -31.01 1.74 10.97
CA LYS A 394 -30.79 3.02 10.31
C LYS A 394 -31.20 3.02 8.83
N LEU A 395 -30.84 1.97 8.10
CA LEU A 395 -30.98 1.91 6.63
C LEU A 395 -32.19 1.10 6.16
N GLY A 396 -32.84 0.37 7.07
CA GLY A 396 -33.98 -0.49 6.80
C GLY A 396 -33.58 -1.96 6.60
N PRO A 397 -34.53 -2.90 6.80
CA PRO A 397 -34.27 -4.35 6.78
C PRO A 397 -33.94 -4.91 5.40
N ASP A 398 -34.15 -4.14 4.33
CA ASP A 398 -33.85 -4.51 2.95
C ASP A 398 -32.52 -3.93 2.44
N ALA A 399 -31.75 -3.28 3.32
CA ALA A 399 -30.43 -2.75 2.98
C ALA A 399 -29.49 -3.86 2.45
N ARG A 400 -28.71 -3.53 1.43
CA ARG A 400 -27.79 -4.45 0.77
C ARG A 400 -26.45 -4.46 1.46
N VAL A 401 -25.96 -5.66 1.73
CA VAL A 401 -24.74 -5.92 2.49
C VAL A 401 -23.68 -6.51 1.58
N LEU A 402 -22.48 -5.94 1.61
CA LEU A 402 -21.27 -6.51 1.00
C LEU A 402 -20.30 -6.95 2.09
N SER A 403 -19.68 -8.12 1.91
CA SER A 403 -18.68 -8.67 2.83
C SER A 403 -17.26 -8.57 2.26
N MET A 404 -16.32 -8.09 3.07
CA MET A 404 -14.89 -7.97 2.75
C MET A 404 -14.02 -8.54 3.89
N PRO A 405 -13.83 -9.88 3.96
CA PRO A 405 -13.07 -10.51 5.04
C PRO A 405 -11.59 -10.12 5.09
N TYR A 406 -11.00 -9.76 3.94
CA TYR A 406 -9.62 -9.31 3.78
C TYR A 406 -9.56 -7.94 3.08
N GLY A 407 -10.22 -6.94 3.67
CA GLY A 407 -10.40 -5.62 3.08
C GLY A 407 -9.12 -4.89 2.74
N GLY A 408 -8.00 -5.18 3.41
CA GLY A 408 -6.69 -4.62 3.04
C GLY A 408 -6.13 -5.11 1.72
N ALA A 409 -6.61 -6.24 1.19
CA ALA A 409 -6.14 -6.85 -0.06
C ALA A 409 -7.09 -6.59 -1.23
N THR A 410 -8.39 -6.77 -1.03
CA THR A 410 -9.40 -6.64 -2.10
C THR A 410 -9.75 -5.18 -2.37
N LEU A 411 -9.80 -4.79 -3.65
CA LEU A 411 -10.21 -3.45 -4.08
C LEU A 411 -11.56 -3.50 -4.83
N PRO A 412 -12.65 -3.03 -4.22
CA PRO A 412 -13.90 -2.80 -4.92
C PRO A 412 -13.76 -1.72 -6.01
N THR A 413 -14.39 -1.91 -7.16
CA THR A 413 -14.47 -0.93 -8.25
C THR A 413 -15.88 -0.93 -8.83
N ILE A 414 -16.54 0.23 -8.85
CA ILE A 414 -17.86 0.36 -9.47
C ILE A 414 -17.71 0.45 -10.99
N ILE A 415 -18.28 -0.50 -11.72
CA ILE A 415 -18.38 -0.39 -13.19
C ILE A 415 -19.71 0.29 -13.52
N LYS A 416 -19.66 1.41 -14.24
CA LYS A 416 -20.88 2.00 -14.79
C LYS A 416 -21.38 1.13 -15.95
N ASN A 417 -22.57 0.55 -15.83
CA ASN A 417 -23.25 -0.09 -16.95
C ASN A 417 -23.59 0.97 -18.00
N LEU A 418 -22.86 0.97 -19.13
CA LEU A 418 -23.08 1.87 -20.27
C LEU A 418 -24.43 1.66 -20.98
N ASN A 419 -25.25 0.69 -20.54
CA ASN A 419 -26.51 0.31 -21.20
C ASN A 419 -27.78 0.85 -20.52
N LYS A 420 -27.69 1.84 -19.61
CA LYS A 420 -28.88 2.42 -18.94
C LYS A 420 -29.22 3.87 -19.33
N GLU A 421 -28.53 4.46 -20.31
CA GLU A 421 -28.88 5.80 -20.84
C GLU A 421 -29.75 5.78 -22.13
N THR A 422 -30.33 4.62 -22.48
CA THR A 422 -31.25 4.50 -23.62
C THR A 422 -32.46 3.63 -23.27
N GLU A 423 -33.32 4.11 -22.37
CA GLU A 423 -34.75 3.77 -22.34
C GLU A 423 -35.60 5.00 -22.06
#